data_AF-A0A7V7D9X2-F1
#
_entry.id   AF-A0A7V7D9X2-F1
#
_cell.length_a   1.000
_cell.length_b   1.000
_cell.length_c   1.000
_cell.angle_alpha   90.00
_cell.angle_beta   90.00
_cell.angle_gamma   90.00
#
_symmetry.space_group_name_H-M   'P 1'
#
loop_
_entity.id
_entity.type
_entity.pdbx_description
1 polymer ?
#
loop_
_entity_poly.entity_id
_entity_poly.type
_entity_poly.pdbx_seq_one_letter_code
_entity_poly.pdbx_strand_id
1 'polypeptide(L)'
;MDKLIIDESIASSPTQILRKTQDQGFGSRLKAAIQEVNQNQHSADNAIEKVVKGELGIHEGMLAIGKADLSLKLLLQIRNKVMEAYKEISRMPI
;
A
#
# COMPACT_ATOMS: atom_id res chain seq x y z
N MET A 1 1.32 59.42 -6.58
CA MET A 1 2.11 58.26 -6.12
C MET A 1 1.45 57.77 -4.86
N ASP A 2 0.61 56.75 -4.97
CA ASP A 2 0.49 55.70 -3.95
C ASP A 2 -0.27 54.55 -4.60
N LYS A 3 0.45 53.44 -4.73
CA LYS A 3 0.00 52.24 -5.44
C LYS A 3 -1.14 51.61 -4.64
N LEU A 4 -2.20 51.23 -5.36
CA LEU A 4 -3.07 50.13 -4.98
C LEU A 4 -2.20 48.95 -4.51
N ILE A 5 -2.20 48.67 -3.21
CA ILE A 5 -1.83 47.36 -2.69
C ILE A 5 -3.14 46.57 -2.64
N ILE A 6 -3.48 45.94 -3.77
CA ILE A 6 -4.32 44.75 -3.77
C ILE A 6 -3.34 43.59 -3.75
N ASP A 7 -3.38 42.84 -2.66
CA ASP A 7 -2.62 41.64 -2.40
C ASP A 7 -2.82 40.61 -3.54
N GLU A 8 -1.82 40.50 -4.41
CA GLU A 8 -1.77 39.55 -5.52
C GLU A 8 -1.22 38.19 -5.02
N SER A 9 -1.89 37.58 -4.04
CA SER A 9 -1.45 36.28 -3.46
C SER A 9 -2.51 35.15 -3.54
N ILE A 10 -3.47 35.20 -4.47
CA ILE A 10 -4.47 34.11 -4.61
C ILE A 10 -4.39 33.28 -5.90
N ALA A 11 -3.41 33.48 -6.78
CA ALA A 11 -3.29 32.66 -7.99
C ALA A 11 -2.41 31.41 -7.79
N SER A 12 -2.74 30.56 -6.81
CA SER A 12 -2.23 29.18 -6.82
C SER A 12 -2.97 28.41 -7.92
N SER A 13 -2.26 28.10 -9.00
CA SER A 13 -2.85 27.49 -10.19
C SER A 13 -3.54 26.15 -9.86
N PRO A 14 -4.77 25.90 -10.34
CA PRO A 14 -5.54 24.67 -10.06
C PRO A 14 -4.83 23.36 -10.47
N THR A 15 -3.78 23.44 -11.29
CA THR A 15 -2.95 22.30 -11.72
C THR A 15 -2.08 21.71 -10.61
N GLN A 16 -1.74 22.45 -9.55
CA GLN A 16 -0.88 21.92 -8.47
C GLN A 16 -1.63 21.04 -7.46
N ILE A 17 -2.92 21.29 -7.24
CA ILE A 17 -3.75 20.51 -6.30
C ILE A 17 -3.99 19.09 -6.85
N LEU A 18 -4.07 18.93 -8.18
CA LEU A 18 -4.30 17.64 -8.86
C LEU A 18 -3.10 16.68 -8.81
N ARG A 19 -1.87 17.18 -8.68
CA ARG A 19 -0.65 16.33 -8.66
C ARG A 19 -0.41 15.68 -7.30
N LYS A 20 -0.73 16.37 -6.20
CA LYS A 20 -0.45 15.87 -4.83
C LYS A 20 -1.35 14.70 -4.42
N THR A 21 -2.55 14.59 -4.99
CA THR A 21 -3.47 13.45 -4.80
C THR A 21 -3.10 12.23 -5.64
N GLN A 22 -2.35 12.40 -6.74
CA GLN A 22 -1.95 11.32 -7.63
C GLN A 22 -0.87 10.42 -6.99
N ASP A 23 0.01 10.99 -6.16
CA ASP A 23 1.07 10.25 -5.43
C ASP A 23 0.53 9.32 -4.34
N GLN A 24 -0.74 9.51 -3.90
CA GLN A 24 -1.44 8.61 -2.97
C GLN A 24 -2.63 7.91 -3.64
N GLY A 25 -2.49 7.53 -4.91
CA GLY A 25 -3.49 6.71 -5.62
C GLY A 25 -3.58 5.27 -5.09
N PHE A 26 -4.58 4.52 -5.58
CA PHE A 26 -4.75 3.09 -5.25
C PHE A 26 -3.50 2.26 -5.54
N GLY A 27 -2.79 2.52 -6.65
CA GLY A 27 -1.56 1.81 -7.00
C GLY A 27 -0.43 2.01 -5.97
N SER A 28 -0.32 3.20 -5.38
CA SER A 28 0.64 3.48 -4.30
C SER A 28 0.30 2.67 -3.04
N ARG A 29 -0.98 2.62 -2.67
CA ARG A 29 -1.46 1.77 -1.56
C ARG A 29 -1.25 0.28 -1.81
N LEU A 30 -1.51 -0.20 -3.03
CA LEU A 30 -1.30 -1.60 -3.41
C LEU A 30 0.20 -1.95 -3.35
N LYS A 31 1.08 -1.05 -3.83
CA LYS A 31 2.53 -1.23 -3.71
C LYS A 31 2.97 -1.32 -2.26
N ALA A 32 2.47 -0.42 -1.40
CA ALA A 32 2.76 -0.46 0.03
C ALA A 32 2.29 -1.77 0.68
N ALA A 33 1.09 -2.26 0.33
CA ALA A 33 0.58 -3.54 0.83
C ALA A 33 1.46 -4.73 0.38
N ILE A 34 1.95 -4.73 -0.87
CA ILE A 34 2.90 -5.76 -1.35
C ILE A 34 4.20 -5.72 -0.53
N GLN A 35 4.73 -4.51 -0.26
CA GLN A 35 5.93 -4.34 0.56
C GLN A 35 5.70 -4.81 1.99
N GLU A 36 4.52 -4.54 2.57
CA GLU A 36 4.14 -4.99 3.90
C GLU A 36 4.06 -6.53 3.98
N VAL A 37 3.44 -7.19 2.99
CA VAL A 37 3.42 -8.66 2.91
C VAL A 37 4.84 -9.21 2.84
N ASN A 38 5.71 -8.64 2.00
CA ASN A 38 7.12 -9.07 1.93
C ASN A 38 7.84 -8.90 3.27
N GLN A 39 7.60 -7.79 3.97
CA GLN A 39 8.18 -7.55 5.29
C GLN A 39 7.65 -8.55 6.33
N ASN A 40 6.36 -8.90 6.28
CA ASN A 40 5.79 -9.90 7.17
C ASN A 40 6.38 -11.30 6.90
N GLN A 41 6.63 -11.66 5.63
CA GLN A 41 7.31 -12.92 5.27
C GLN A 41 8.72 -12.98 5.85
N HIS A 42 9.55 -11.95 5.64
CA HIS A 42 10.89 -11.91 6.23
C HIS A 42 10.86 -11.92 7.76
N SER A 43 9.86 -11.28 8.37
CA SER A 43 9.69 -11.30 9.82
C SER A 43 9.34 -12.71 10.32
N ALA A 44 8.53 -13.46 9.58
CA ALA A 44 8.23 -14.86 9.88
C ALA A 44 9.46 -15.75 9.73
N ASP A 45 10.25 -15.60 8.66
CA ASP A 45 11.49 -16.35 8.46
C ASP A 45 12.48 -16.14 9.62
N ASN A 46 12.68 -14.88 10.01
CA ASN A 46 13.52 -14.53 11.17
C ASN A 46 12.97 -15.08 12.48
N ALA A 47 11.64 -15.09 12.65
CA ALA A 47 11.01 -15.65 13.84
C ALA A 47 11.21 -17.17 13.91
N ILE A 48 11.10 -17.88 12.77
CA ILE A 48 11.41 -19.31 12.67
C ILE A 48 12.85 -19.58 13.12
N GLU A 49 13.81 -18.81 12.60
CA GLU A 49 15.22 -18.97 12.97
C GLU A 49 15.44 -18.80 14.49
N LYS A 50 14.82 -17.77 15.08
CA LYS A 50 14.92 -17.51 16.53
C LYS A 50 14.25 -18.60 17.36
N VAL A 51 13.14 -19.15 16.90
CA VAL A 51 12.50 -20.30 17.57
C VAL A 51 13.41 -21.51 17.56
N VAL A 52 14.04 -21.82 16.43
CA VAL A 52 14.99 -22.95 16.32
C VAL A 52 16.21 -22.76 17.22
N LYS A 53 16.68 -21.52 17.40
CA LYS A 53 17.77 -21.17 18.32
C LYS A 53 17.35 -21.15 19.80
N GLY A 54 16.05 -21.25 20.10
CA GLY A 54 15.53 -21.13 21.47
C GLY A 54 15.48 -19.68 22.00
N GLU A 55 15.66 -18.68 21.13
CA GLU A 55 15.65 -17.25 21.47
C GLU A 55 14.23 -16.65 21.48
N LEU A 56 13.26 -17.36 20.87
CA LEU A 56 11.86 -16.94 20.77
C LEU A 56 10.95 -18.14 21.08
N GLY A 57 9.81 -17.91 21.73
CA GLY A 57 8.84 -18.95 21.99
C GLY A 57 8.14 -19.44 20.71
N ILE A 58 7.81 -20.73 20.66
CA ILE A 58 7.11 -21.33 19.50
C ILE A 58 5.80 -20.58 19.20
N HIS A 59 5.06 -20.17 20.23
CA HIS A 59 3.81 -19.41 20.05
C HIS A 59 4.03 -18.08 19.33
N GLU A 60 5.08 -17.34 19.69
CA GLU A 60 5.42 -16.07 19.06
C GLU A 60 5.86 -16.27 17.60
N GLY A 61 6.62 -17.34 17.32
CA GLY A 61 6.95 -17.75 15.96
C GLY A 61 5.70 -18.08 15.13
N MET A 62 4.76 -18.82 15.70
CA MET A 62 3.48 -19.12 15.05
C MET A 62 2.65 -17.87 14.76
N LEU A 63 2.67 -16.85 15.64
CA LEU A 63 2.00 -15.57 15.38
C LEU A 63 2.60 -14.85 14.19
N ALA A 64 3.94 -14.80 14.09
CA ALA A 64 4.62 -14.18 12.96
C ALA A 64 4.27 -14.87 11.63
N ILE A 65 4.31 -16.20 11.62
CA ILE A 65 3.91 -17.02 10.47
C ILE A 65 2.43 -16.78 10.10
N GLY A 66 1.54 -16.80 11.09
CA GLY A 66 0.11 -16.58 10.88
C GLY A 66 -0.21 -15.20 10.30
N LYS A 67 0.49 -14.16 10.77
CA LYS A 67 0.38 -12.80 10.22
C LYS A 67 0.82 -12.76 8.75
N ALA A 68 1.95 -13.39 8.43
CA ALA A 68 2.49 -13.43 7.09
C ALA A 68 1.50 -14.13 6.12
N ASP A 69 1.03 -15.32 6.48
CA ASP A 69 0.05 -16.09 5.71
C ASP A 69 -1.28 -15.35 5.49
N LEU A 70 -1.85 -14.77 6.56
CA LEU A 70 -3.08 -13.99 6.46
C LEU A 70 -2.92 -12.77 5.54
N SER A 71 -1.81 -12.05 5.67
CA SER A 71 -1.53 -10.86 4.85
C SER A 71 -1.38 -11.22 3.36
N LEU A 72 -0.73 -12.35 3.06
CA LEU A 72 -0.58 -12.85 1.70
C LEU A 72 -1.94 -13.26 1.10
N LYS A 73 -2.76 -14.00 1.86
CA LYS A 73 -4.11 -14.40 1.43
C LYS A 73 -4.97 -13.19 1.08
N LEU A 74 -4.92 -12.15 1.91
CA LEU A 74 -5.63 -10.90 1.66
C LEU A 74 -5.15 -10.23 0.35
N LEU A 75 -3.83 -10.14 0.16
CA LEU A 75 -3.25 -9.55 -1.05
C LEU A 75 -3.69 -10.31 -2.32
N LEU A 76 -3.73 -11.64 -2.27
CA LEU A 76 -4.17 -12.46 -3.40
C LEU A 76 -5.64 -12.22 -3.73
N GLN A 77 -6.51 -12.05 -2.72
CA GLN A 77 -7.92 -11.70 -2.95
C GLN A 77 -8.03 -10.34 -3.66
N ILE A 78 -7.27 -9.33 -3.20
CA ILE A 78 -7.24 -8.01 -3.83
C ILE A 78 -6.74 -8.12 -5.26
N ARG A 79 -5.63 -8.85 -5.50
CA ARG A 79 -5.09 -9.09 -6.85
C ARG A 79 -6.16 -9.67 -7.77
N ASN A 80 -6.88 -10.69 -7.32
CA ASN A 80 -7.93 -11.31 -8.12
C ASN A 80 -9.05 -10.32 -8.45
N LYS A 81 -9.51 -9.52 -7.48
CA LYS A 81 -10.54 -8.50 -7.70
C LYS A 81 -10.10 -7.40 -8.66
N VAL A 82 -8.84 -6.97 -8.59
CA VAL A 82 -8.29 -6.00 -9.54
C VAL A 82 -8.26 -6.58 -10.96
N MET A 83 -7.86 -7.85 -11.10
CA MET A 83 -7.86 -8.54 -12.40
C MET A 83 -9.27 -8.74 -12.96
N GLU A 84 -10.25 -9.05 -12.10
CA GLU A 84 -11.66 -9.14 -12.48
C GLU A 84 -12.18 -7.78 -12.97
N ALA A 85 -11.94 -6.70 -12.21
CA ALA A 85 -12.36 -5.35 -12.60
C ALA A 85 -11.74 -4.91 -13.93
N TYR A 86 -10.47 -5.23 -14.16
CA TYR A 86 -9.82 -4.96 -15.45
C TYR A 86 -10.48 -5.74 -16.60
N LYS A 87 -10.77 -7.03 -16.40
CA LYS A 87 -11.46 -7.86 -17.41
C LYS A 87 -12.86 -7.33 -17.71
N GLU A 88 -13.59 -6.87 -16.70
CA GLU A 88 -14.95 -6.32 -16.87
C GLU A 88 -14.92 -5.04 -17.71
N ILE A 89 -14.04 -4.09 -17.39
CA ILE A 89 -13.87 -2.86 -18.17
C ILE A 89 -13.45 -3.18 -19.61
N SER A 90 -12.57 -4.16 -19.81
CA SER A 90 -12.15 -4.59 -21.15
C SER A 90 -13.26 -5.25 -21.98
N ARG A 91 -14.33 -5.74 -21.33
CA ARG A 91 -15.45 -6.43 -21.98
C ARG A 91 -16.66 -5.54 -22.20
N MET A 92 -16.68 -4.33 -21.63
CA MET A 92 -17.69 -3.35 -21.97
C MET A 92 -17.52 -2.99 -23.46
N PRO A 93 -18.53 -3.25 -24.31
CA PRO A 93 -18.53 -2.67 -25.65
C PRO A 93 -18.60 -1.15 -25.49
N ILE A 94 -17.65 -0.46 -26.13
CA ILE A 94 -17.75 1.00 -26.36
C ILE A 94 -18.91 1.31 -27.31
#